data_AF-A0A1G1W6Q9-F1
#
_entry.id   AF-A0A1G1W6Q9-F1
#
_cell.length_a   1.000
_cell.length_b   1.000
_cell.length_c   1.000
_cell.angle_alpha   90.00
_cell.angle_beta   90.00
_cell.angle_gamma   90.00
#
_symmetry.space_group_name_H-M   'P 1'
#
loop_
_entity.id
_entity.type
_entity.pdbx_description
1 polymer ?
#
loop_
_entity_poly.entity_id
_entity_poly.type
_entity_poly.pdbx_seq_one_letter_code
_entity_poly.pdbx_strand_id
1 'polypeptide(L)'
;MTVPAVTIYLAKLPIEFFIWWFWEAPITLLKILKFIFLAFAHLFSLKSLFTTFFKPWKNEYREGLVRTAIFIGATIKTLLIIFDFCILSLVLVIEAVVFFAWFALPILALVSLYGAIFAK
;
A
#
# COMPACT_ATOMS: atom_id res chain seq x y z
N MET A 1 14.09 -11.32 49.31
CA MET A 1 15.04 -10.96 48.23
C MET A 1 14.30 -10.10 47.22
N THR A 2 14.64 -8.82 47.10
CA THR A 2 14.05 -7.93 46.11
C THR A 2 14.59 -8.34 44.74
N VAL A 3 13.74 -8.91 43.89
CA VAL A 3 14.12 -9.23 42.52
C VAL A 3 14.51 -7.91 41.85
N PRO A 4 15.70 -7.78 41.26
CA PRO A 4 16.11 -6.54 40.62
C PRO A 4 15.14 -6.20 39.50
N ALA A 5 14.73 -4.93 39.39
CA ALA A 5 13.77 -4.45 38.40
C ALA A 5 14.12 -4.87 36.96
N VAL A 6 15.41 -5.00 36.66
CA VAL A 6 15.97 -5.48 35.39
C VAL A 6 15.49 -6.90 35.06
N THR A 7 15.43 -7.80 36.04
CA THR A 7 15.01 -9.20 35.86
C THR A 7 13.53 -9.30 35.49
N ILE A 8 12.70 -8.42 36.08
CA ILE A 8 11.26 -8.35 35.78
C ILE A 8 11.05 -7.84 34.36
N TYR A 9 11.86 -6.88 33.92
CA TYR A 9 11.79 -6.34 32.56
C TYR A 9 12.17 -7.39 31.50
N LEU A 10 13.27 -8.13 31.72
CA LEU A 10 13.70 -9.19 30.80
C LEU A 10 12.65 -10.31 30.67
N ALA A 11 11.92 -10.63 31.74
CA ALA A 11 10.84 -11.62 31.69
C ALA A 11 9.60 -11.14 30.90
N LYS A 12 9.35 -9.82 30.85
CA LYS A 12 8.23 -9.22 30.10
C LYS A 12 8.54 -9.00 28.62
N LEU A 13 9.83 -8.85 28.30
CA LEU A 13 10.31 -8.48 26.97
C LEU A 13 9.76 -9.37 25.83
N PRO A 14 9.64 -10.71 25.99
CA PRO A 14 9.01 -11.55 24.96
C PRO A 14 7.55 -11.17 24.72
N ILE A 15 6.78 -10.93 25.78
CA ILE A 15 5.35 -10.58 25.69
C ILE A 15 5.18 -9.22 25.02
N GLU A 16 5.97 -8.22 25.46
CA GLU A 16 5.97 -6.89 24.85
C GLU A 16 6.35 -6.94 23.37
N PHE A 17 7.34 -7.77 23.01
CA PHE A 17 7.69 -8.01 21.61
C PHE A 17 6.52 -8.58 20.80
N PHE A 18 5.82 -9.60 21.30
CA PHE A 18 4.68 -10.18 20.58
C PHE A 18 3.53 -9.18 20.40
N ILE A 19 3.20 -8.41 21.44
CA ILE A 19 2.16 -7.37 21.37
C ILE A 19 2.56 -6.33 20.32
N TRP A 20 3.78 -5.82 20.40
CA TRP A 20 4.25 -4.82 19.46
C TRP A 20 4.28 -5.35 18.02
N TRP A 21 4.88 -6.53 17.80
CA TRP A 21 5.13 -7.06 16.47
C TRP A 21 3.86 -7.48 15.73
N PHE A 22 2.91 -8.12 16.43
CA PHE A 22 1.72 -8.71 15.81
C PHE A 22 0.46 -7.85 15.96
N TRP A 23 0.48 -6.81 16.78
CA TRP A 23 -0.67 -5.93 16.99
C TRP A 23 -0.38 -4.48 16.63
N GLU A 24 0.55 -3.84 17.33
CA GLU A 24 0.76 -2.39 17.19
C GLU A 24 1.43 -2.04 15.85
N ALA A 25 2.48 -2.77 15.48
CA ALA A 25 3.23 -2.55 14.26
C ALA A 25 2.40 -2.82 12.99
N PRO A 26 1.61 -3.91 12.88
CA PRO A 26 0.78 -4.15 11.70
C PRO A 26 -0.32 -3.10 11.51
N ILE A 27 -0.93 -2.61 12.59
CA ILE A 27 -1.90 -1.51 12.51
C ILE A 27 -1.23 -0.25 11.95
N THR A 28 -0.01 0.04 12.42
CA THR A 28 0.77 1.19 11.94
C THR A 28 1.20 1.00 10.49
N LEU A 29 1.63 -0.20 10.11
CA LEU A 29 1.98 -0.57 8.75
C LEU A 29 0.79 -0.39 7.80
N LEU A 30 -0.41 -0.86 8.16
CA LEU A 30 -1.62 -0.66 7.36
C LEU A 30 -1.94 0.82 7.15
N LYS A 31 -1.72 1.68 8.16
CA LYS A 31 -1.91 3.13 8.01
C LYS A 31 -0.92 3.71 7.00
N ILE A 32 0.34 3.27 7.03
CA ILE A 32 1.38 3.72 6.09
C ILE A 32 1.06 3.23 4.66
N LEU A 33 0.74 1.95 4.49
CA LEU A 33 0.37 1.38 3.18
C LEU A 33 -0.87 2.10 2.61
N LYS A 34 -1.91 2.31 3.43
CA LYS A 34 -3.08 3.10 3.02
C LYS A 34 -2.70 4.52 2.57
N PHE A 35 -1.79 5.18 3.28
CA PHE A 35 -1.33 6.51 2.91
C PHE A 35 -0.61 6.50 1.55
N ILE A 36 0.26 5.52 1.32
CA ILE A 36 0.96 5.33 0.04
C ILE A 36 -0.05 5.09 -1.10
N PHE A 37 -0.97 4.15 -0.93
CA PHE A 37 -2.02 3.87 -1.92
C PHE A 37 -2.83 5.11 -2.28
N LEU A 38 -3.27 5.89 -1.27
CA LEU A 38 -4.01 7.13 -1.50
C LEU A 38 -3.17 8.19 -2.22
N ALA A 39 -1.87 8.28 -1.93
CA ALA A 39 -0.97 9.19 -2.64
C ALA A 39 -0.87 8.83 -4.12
N PHE A 40 -0.77 7.54 -4.47
CA PHE A 40 -0.82 7.09 -5.86
C PHE A 40 -2.16 7.40 -6.53
N ALA A 41 -3.28 7.12 -5.85
CA ALA A 41 -4.61 7.43 -6.38
C ALA A 41 -4.80 8.94 -6.65
N HIS A 42 -4.20 9.79 -5.82
CA HIS A 42 -4.19 11.23 -6.03
C HIS A 42 -3.25 11.65 -7.18
N LEU A 43 -2.07 11.04 -7.30
CA LEU A 43 -1.11 11.30 -8.36
C LEU A 43 -1.70 11.04 -9.75
N PHE A 44 -2.47 9.96 -9.90
CA PHE A 44 -3.15 9.61 -11.15
C PHE A 44 -4.40 10.45 -11.43
N SER A 45 -4.78 11.37 -10.54
CA SER A 45 -5.91 12.29 -10.75
C SER A 45 -7.21 11.58 -11.15
N LEU A 46 -7.44 10.34 -10.68
CA LEU A 46 -8.59 9.51 -11.06
C LEU A 46 -9.92 10.28 -10.94
N LYS A 47 -10.09 11.03 -9.86
CA LYS A 47 -11.27 11.87 -9.63
C LYS A 47 -11.51 12.86 -10.79
N SER A 48 -10.46 13.49 -11.30
CA SER A 48 -10.54 14.44 -12.41
C SER A 48 -10.92 13.72 -13.72
N LEU A 49 -10.33 12.56 -13.99
CA LEU A 49 -10.62 11.76 -15.19
C LEU A 49 -12.09 11.34 -15.25
N PHE A 50 -12.66 10.90 -14.12
CA PHE A 50 -14.08 10.52 -14.05
C PHE A 50 -15.03 11.73 -14.12
N THR A 51 -14.73 12.81 -13.40
CA THR A 51 -15.62 14.00 -13.38
C THR A 51 -15.62 14.78 -14.69
N THR A 52 -14.56 14.69 -15.48
CA THR A 52 -14.44 15.37 -16.76
C THR A 52 -14.62 14.44 -17.95
N PHE A 53 -15.01 13.17 -17.77
CA PHE A 53 -14.97 12.14 -18.81
C PHE A 53 -15.58 12.58 -20.15
N PHE A 54 -16.81 13.10 -20.12
CA PHE A 54 -17.55 13.57 -21.30
C PHE A 54 -17.27 15.02 -21.71
N LYS A 55 -16.40 15.73 -21.00
CA LYS A 55 -16.02 17.10 -21.38
C LYS A 55 -14.97 17.07 -22.49
N PRO A 56 -15.11 17.92 -23.53
CA PRO A 56 -14.09 18.07 -24.56
C PRO A 56 -12.79 18.55 -23.91
N TRP A 57 -11.66 18.11 -24.45
CA TRP A 57 -10.35 18.46 -23.89
C TRP A 57 -10.04 19.96 -24.03
N LYS A 58 -10.48 20.58 -25.13
CA LYS A 58 -10.45 22.04 -25.31
C LYS A 58 -11.88 22.58 -25.43
N ASN A 59 -12.13 23.73 -24.80
CA ASN A 59 -13.45 24.37 -24.81
C ASN A 59 -13.68 25.29 -26.03
N GLU A 60 -12.72 25.42 -26.94
CA GLU A 60 -12.75 26.35 -28.07
C GLU A 60 -13.35 25.75 -29.37
N TYR A 61 -13.85 24.52 -29.34
CA TYR A 61 -14.31 23.87 -30.55
C TYR A 61 -15.63 24.46 -31.06
N ARG A 62 -15.65 24.84 -32.34
CA ARG A 62 -16.85 25.20 -33.09
C ARG A 62 -17.83 24.02 -33.09
N GLU A 63 -19.14 24.29 -33.12
CA GLU A 63 -20.22 23.30 -32.89
C GLU A 63 -20.06 21.98 -33.67
N GLY A 64 -19.54 22.02 -34.90
CA GLY A 64 -19.28 20.81 -35.72
C GLY A 64 -18.12 19.92 -35.26
N LEU A 65 -17.12 20.44 -34.52
CA LEU A 65 -15.97 19.67 -34.03
C LEU A 65 -16.12 19.17 -32.58
N VAL A 66 -17.09 19.71 -31.84
CA VAL A 66 -17.29 19.39 -30.41
C VAL A 66 -17.50 17.89 -30.21
N ARG A 67 -18.30 17.25 -31.08
CA ARG A 67 -18.63 15.82 -30.97
C ARG A 67 -17.41 14.93 -31.18
N THR A 68 -16.57 15.26 -32.18
CA THR A 68 -15.31 14.56 -32.45
C THR A 68 -14.29 14.78 -31.32
N ALA A 69 -14.22 16.00 -30.76
CA ALA A 69 -13.35 16.31 -29.64
C ALA A 69 -13.74 15.58 -28.35
N ILE A 70 -15.04 15.42 -28.08
CA ILE A 70 -15.55 14.60 -26.97
C ILE A 70 -15.18 13.13 -27.18
N PHE A 71 -15.37 12.60 -28.39
CA PHE A 71 -15.03 11.20 -28.69
C PHE A 71 -13.54 10.91 -28.46
N ILE A 72 -12.66 11.71 -29.07
CA ILE A 72 -11.21 11.56 -28.91
C ILE A 72 -10.80 11.72 -27.44
N GLY A 73 -11.36 12.73 -26.75
CA GLY A 73 -11.11 12.95 -25.33
C GLY A 73 -11.54 11.77 -24.46
N ALA A 74 -12.69 11.17 -24.74
CA ALA A 74 -13.17 9.99 -24.04
C ALA A 74 -12.25 8.78 -24.29
N THR A 75 -11.84 8.54 -25.54
CA THR A 75 -10.90 7.44 -25.88
C THR A 75 -9.58 7.56 -25.13
N ILE A 76 -8.97 8.74 -25.11
CA ILE A 76 -7.72 8.98 -24.38
C ILE A 76 -7.92 8.78 -22.87
N LYS A 77 -8.99 9.32 -22.29
CA LYS A 77 -9.29 9.17 -20.87
C LYS A 77 -9.54 7.71 -20.49
N THR A 78 -10.19 6.92 -21.35
CA THR A 78 -10.36 5.48 -21.13
C THR A 78 -9.01 4.77 -21.08
N LEU A 79 -8.09 5.07 -22.01
CA LEU A 79 -6.74 4.49 -21.99
C LEU A 79 -5.97 4.87 -20.72
N LEU A 80 -6.05 6.14 -20.31
CA LEU A 80 -5.43 6.60 -19.06
C LEU A 80 -6.02 5.89 -17.84
N ILE A 81 -7.35 5.79 -17.75
CA ILE A 81 -8.03 5.08 -16.66
C ILE A 81 -7.57 3.61 -16.59
N ILE A 82 -7.50 2.91 -17.74
CA ILE A 82 -7.02 1.52 -17.79
C ILE A 82 -5.57 1.44 -17.28
N PHE A 83 -4.70 2.33 -17.76
CA PHE A 83 -3.31 2.40 -17.31
C PHE A 83 -3.19 2.64 -15.80
N ASP A 84 -3.94 3.62 -15.28
CA ASP A 84 -3.95 3.96 -13.86
C ASP A 84 -4.42 2.78 -13.00
N PHE A 85 -5.45 2.04 -13.44
CA PHE A 85 -5.91 0.82 -12.76
C PHE A 85 -4.85 -0.28 -12.76
N CYS A 86 -4.13 -0.48 -13.87
CA CYS A 86 -3.03 -1.44 -13.92
C CYS A 86 -1.93 -1.09 -12.91
N ILE A 87 -1.53 0.18 -12.84
CA ILE A 87 -0.50 0.62 -11.89
C ILE A 87 -0.99 0.53 -10.44
N LEU A 88 -2.22 0.95 -10.14
CA LEU A 88 -2.78 0.83 -8.80
C LEU A 88 -2.93 -0.63 -8.36
N SER A 89 -3.29 -1.53 -9.28
CA SER A 89 -3.31 -2.97 -8.99
C SER A 89 -1.91 -3.49 -8.65
N LEU A 90 -0.88 -3.07 -9.40
CA LEU A 90 0.51 -3.43 -9.10
C LEU A 90 0.95 -2.92 -7.74
N VAL A 91 0.64 -1.66 -7.40
CA VAL A 91 0.91 -1.07 -6.08
C VAL A 91 0.26 -1.92 -4.99
N LEU A 92 -1.01 -2.30 -5.15
CA LEU A 92 -1.73 -3.12 -4.17
C LEU A 92 -1.10 -4.51 -3.98
N VAL A 93 -0.61 -5.13 -5.05
CA VAL A 93 0.14 -6.40 -4.96
C VAL A 93 1.45 -6.21 -4.18
N ILE A 94 2.20 -5.14 -4.45
CA ILE A 94 3.44 -4.83 -3.73
C ILE A 94 3.14 -4.58 -2.24
N GLU A 95 2.11 -3.80 -1.93
CA GLU A 95 1.70 -3.53 -0.55
C GLU A 95 1.30 -4.80 0.18
N ALA A 96 0.57 -5.71 -0.48
CA ALA A 96 0.24 -7.02 0.08
C ALA A 96 1.51 -7.85 0.36
N VAL A 97 2.46 -7.89 -0.57
CA VAL A 97 3.75 -8.58 -0.37
C VAL A 97 4.51 -8.01 0.82
N VAL A 98 4.61 -6.68 0.94
CA VAL A 98 5.26 -6.00 2.08
C VAL A 98 4.56 -6.35 3.39
N PHE A 99 3.23 -6.35 3.42
CA PHE A 99 2.46 -6.69 4.60
C PHE A 99 2.69 -8.14 5.06
N PHE A 100 2.65 -9.11 4.13
CA PHE A 100 2.91 -10.51 4.49
C PHE A 100 4.39 -10.76 4.83
N ALA A 101 5.32 -10.08 4.15
CA ALA A 101 6.75 -10.16 4.47
C ALA A 101 7.04 -9.71 5.90
N TRP A 102 6.32 -8.69 6.41
CA TRP A 102 6.44 -8.25 7.81
C TRP A 102 6.18 -9.39 8.81
N PHE A 103 5.17 -10.23 8.57
CA PHE A 103 4.87 -11.38 9.44
C PHE A 103 5.86 -12.54 9.25
N ALA A 104 6.49 -12.64 8.08
CA ALA A 104 7.49 -13.68 7.83
C ALA A 104 8.81 -13.44 8.58
N LEU A 105 9.20 -12.18 8.83
CA LEU A 105 10.44 -11.83 9.51
C LEU A 105 10.68 -12.53 10.87
N PRO A 106 9.76 -12.49 11.85
CA PRO A 106 9.97 -13.16 13.13
C PRO A 106 10.05 -14.69 12.97
N ILE A 107 9.29 -15.26 12.04
CA ILE A 107 9.32 -16.69 11.73
C ILE A 107 10.70 -17.07 11.17
N LEU A 108 11.21 -16.30 10.21
CA LEU A 108 12.53 -16.52 9.62
C LEU A 108 13.64 -16.42 10.67
N ALA A 109 13.55 -15.44 11.58
CA ALA A 109 14.51 -15.31 12.67
C ALA A 109 14.51 -16.55 13.58
N LEU A 110 13.33 -17.03 13.98
CA LEU A 110 13.20 -18.24 14.81
C LEU A 110 13.73 -19.50 14.10
N VAL A 111 13.40 -19.68 12.82
CA VAL A 111 13.90 -20.81 12.02
C VAL A 111 15.42 -20.76 11.87
N SER A 112 15.98 -19.57 11.58
CA SER A 112 17.44 -19.39 11.47
C SER A 112 18.17 -19.68 12.78
N LEU A 113 17.58 -19.26 13.92
CA LEU A 113 18.13 -19.53 15.24
C LEU A 113 18.09 -21.01 15.57
N TYR A 114 16.95 -21.67 15.29
CA TYR A 114 16.80 -23.11 15.46
C TYR A 114 17.84 -23.88 14.63
N GLY A 115 17.99 -23.55 13.35
CA GLY A 115 19.00 -24.15 12.48
C GLY A 115 20.42 -23.94 13.01
N ALA A 116 20.76 -22.73 13.46
CA ALA A 116 22.09 -22.43 14.00
C ALA A 116 22.43 -23.23 15.28
N ILE A 117 21.42 -23.55 16.10
CA ILE A 117 21.61 -24.27 17.37
C ILE A 117 21.58 -25.79 17.17
N PHE A 118 20.66 -26.30 16.35
CA PHE A 118 20.35 -27.73 16.29
C PHE A 118 20.77 -28.43 15.00
N ALA A 119 21.17 -27.71 13.94
CA ALA A 119 21.66 -28.31 12.70
C ALA A 119 23.19 -28.57 12.70
N LYS A 120 23.79 -28.70 13.90
CA LYS A 120 25.13 -29.24 14.08
C LYS A 120 25.10 -30.74 14.32
#